data_AF-A0A3D5U8F5-F1
#
_entry.id   AF-A0A3D5U8F5-F1
#
_cell.length_a   1.000
_cell.length_b   1.000
_cell.length_c   1.000
_cell.angle_alpha   90.00
_cell.angle_beta   90.00
_cell.angle_gamma   90.00
#
_symmetry.space_group_name_H-M   'P 1'
#
loop_
_entity.id
_entity.type
_entity.pdbx_description
1 polymer ?
#
loop_
_entity_poly.entity_id
_entity_poly.type
_entity_poly.pdbx_seq_one_letter_code
_entity_poly.pdbx_strand_id
1 'polypeptide(L)'
;MKISQVAVGRPVLTIMVSMIVIILGAVALSRLPIDLMPDVTSPTISVSTSYSKASPLTMEELVTRPIEEALAAVPGVQEISSRSTEGSSNVQVSFSWGTDLEAASNDIRDRLDRIISRLPDEASRPSLRKYDMSATPVIMMGVTSDLDVLELRRILEEQVSYRLERVDGVASVSIWGGRSREIHINIDPLKMNALRIPLDQVISSVRAANINQPTGNIYRGNHQITIRVPGVFENLEELKNTIIVRRGGSVVALKDIAEILDTASKVTRIVRINGQNGIQIAINKQSGTNTVKVVQGVLDEVVQINRSIPQINIIPLMDSSVFIKQSINNVSLSALLGGILAVLILLFFLRNLKSTTVISTAIPISIMATFGLLYFNGFTLNLMTIGALALGVGQLLDNSIVVMENIFRHREMGKESKQAAIEGANEVGSPILASMG
;
A
#
# COMPACT_ATOMS: atom_id res chain seq x y z
N MET A 1 40.50 -17.86 22.37
CA MET A 1 39.06 -17.89 22.68
C MET A 1 38.61 -19.31 22.97
N LYS A 2 37.78 -19.53 24.01
CA LYS A 2 37.23 -20.87 24.33
C LYS A 2 36.37 -21.45 23.19
N ILE A 3 35.82 -20.60 22.33
CA ILE A 3 34.93 -20.98 21.21
C ILE A 3 35.66 -21.85 20.16
N SER A 4 36.84 -21.45 19.70
CA SER A 4 37.61 -22.21 18.70
C SER A 4 38.05 -23.58 19.25
N GLN A 5 38.43 -23.64 20.53
CA GLN A 5 38.78 -24.89 21.21
C GLN A 5 37.59 -25.85 21.32
N VAL A 6 36.40 -25.34 21.64
CA VAL A 6 35.17 -26.15 21.72
C VAL A 6 34.75 -26.63 20.33
N ALA A 7 34.80 -25.75 19.31
CA ALA A 7 34.40 -26.08 17.94
C ALA A 7 35.31 -27.16 17.30
N VAL A 8 36.63 -27.07 17.52
CA VAL A 8 37.61 -28.07 17.04
C VAL A 8 37.55 -29.36 17.87
N GLY A 9 37.31 -29.24 19.18
CA GLY A 9 37.21 -30.39 20.10
C GLY A 9 35.92 -31.21 19.93
N ARG A 10 34.84 -30.61 19.42
CA ARG A 10 33.52 -31.25 19.22
C ARG A 10 33.02 -31.08 17.77
N PRO A 11 33.62 -31.76 16.78
CA PRO A 11 33.27 -31.58 15.36
C PRO A 11 31.80 -31.93 15.05
N VAL A 12 31.24 -32.95 15.71
CA VAL A 12 29.83 -33.34 15.53
C VAL A 12 28.89 -32.22 15.99
N LEU A 13 29.20 -31.56 17.11
CA LEU A 13 28.41 -30.43 17.61
C LEU A 13 28.39 -29.28 16.60
N THR A 14 29.57 -28.91 16.07
CA THR A 14 29.70 -27.84 15.08
C THR A 14 28.90 -28.14 13.82
N ILE A 15 28.96 -29.37 13.31
CA ILE A 15 28.18 -29.80 12.14
C ILE A 15 26.67 -29.75 12.43
N MET A 16 26.23 -30.23 13.60
CA MET A 16 24.82 -30.19 13.99
C MET A 16 24.30 -28.76 14.08
N VAL A 17 25.06 -27.84 14.67
CA VAL A 17 24.69 -26.42 14.76
C VAL A 17 24.59 -25.80 13.36
N SER A 18 25.56 -26.04 12.48
CA SER A 18 25.51 -25.56 11.10
C SER A 18 24.32 -26.12 10.32
N MET A 19 24.00 -27.41 10.50
CA MET A 19 22.80 -28.03 9.92
C MET A 19 21.51 -27.37 10.42
N ILE A 20 21.41 -27.11 11.73
CA ILE A 20 20.24 -26.43 12.31
C ILE A 20 20.07 -25.04 11.69
N VAL A 21 21.18 -24.28 11.56
CA VAL A 21 21.16 -22.95 10.93
C VAL A 21 20.72 -23.02 9.47
N ILE A 22 21.22 -23.99 8.70
CA ILE A 22 20.81 -24.20 7.31
C ILE A 22 19.31 -24.51 7.23
N ILE A 23 18.81 -25.43 8.06
CA ILE A 23 17.40 -25.83 8.06
C ILE A 23 16.51 -24.65 8.45
N LEU A 24 16.84 -23.93 9.51
CA LEU A 24 16.10 -22.74 9.95
C LEU A 24 16.11 -21.65 8.86
N GLY A 25 17.26 -21.39 8.25
CA GLY A 25 17.39 -20.45 7.15
C GLY A 25 16.60 -20.84 5.91
N ALA A 26 16.58 -22.12 5.56
CA ALA A 26 15.81 -22.63 4.42
C ALA A 26 14.29 -22.52 4.66
N VAL A 27 13.84 -22.85 5.88
CA VAL A 27 12.43 -22.66 6.26
C VAL A 27 12.07 -21.17 6.27
N ALA A 28 12.92 -20.32 6.82
CA ALA A 28 12.73 -18.87 6.83
C ALA A 28 12.66 -18.30 5.41
N LEU A 29 13.57 -18.68 4.51
CA LEU A 29 13.57 -18.28 3.11
C LEU A 29 12.27 -18.64 2.39
N SER A 30 11.68 -19.81 2.70
CA SER A 30 10.41 -20.23 2.11
C SER A 30 9.19 -19.41 2.59
N ARG A 31 9.33 -18.71 3.72
CA ARG A 31 8.25 -17.94 4.37
C ARG A 31 8.44 -16.42 4.32
N LEU A 32 9.62 -15.94 3.92
CA LEU A 32 9.90 -14.51 3.85
C LEU A 32 9.00 -13.82 2.82
N PRO A 33 8.32 -12.71 3.17
CA PRO A 33 7.60 -11.90 2.19
C PRO A 33 8.58 -11.33 1.16
N ILE A 34 8.16 -11.28 -0.10
CA ILE A 34 8.94 -10.74 -1.21
C ILE A 34 8.31 -9.43 -1.64
N ASP A 35 9.10 -8.36 -1.57
CA ASP A 35 8.68 -7.01 -1.94
C ASP A 35 9.79 -6.25 -2.66
N LEU A 36 9.43 -5.15 -3.33
CA LEU A 36 10.41 -4.32 -4.02
C LEU A 36 11.26 -3.50 -3.03
N MET A 37 10.58 -2.90 -2.06
CA MET A 37 11.13 -2.05 -1.02
C MET A 37 10.59 -2.52 0.34
N PRO A 38 11.30 -2.23 1.44
CA PRO A 38 10.72 -2.43 2.77
C PRO A 38 9.44 -1.61 2.93
N ASP A 39 8.51 -2.09 3.77
CA ASP A 39 7.35 -1.31 4.19
C ASP A 39 7.84 -0.19 5.12
N VAL A 40 8.16 0.97 4.54
CA VAL A 40 8.55 2.17 5.29
C VAL A 40 7.35 3.10 5.37
N THR A 41 6.84 3.30 6.58
CA THR A 41 5.90 4.40 6.83
C THR A 41 6.67 5.70 6.75
N SER A 42 6.53 6.43 5.65
CA SER A 42 7.07 7.79 5.57
C SER A 42 6.44 8.61 6.70
N PRO A 43 7.20 9.40 7.46
CA PRO A 43 6.69 10.19 8.58
C PRO A 43 5.90 11.40 8.07
N THR A 44 4.88 11.16 7.25
CA THR A 44 4.17 12.17 6.48
C THR A 44 2.66 11.95 6.58
N ILE A 45 1.93 13.02 6.90
CA ILE A 45 0.46 13.02 6.98
C ILE A 45 -0.07 14.02 5.97
N SER A 46 -1.01 13.58 5.12
CA SER A 46 -1.74 14.43 4.21
C SER A 46 -3.09 14.81 4.81
N VAL A 47 -3.41 16.09 4.75
CA VAL A 47 -4.72 16.65 5.10
C VAL A 47 -5.36 17.15 3.81
N SER A 48 -6.49 16.56 3.43
CA SER A 48 -7.24 16.96 2.25
C SER A 48 -8.59 17.57 2.61
N THR A 49 -8.92 18.66 1.91
CA THR A 49 -10.19 19.39 2.08
C THR A 49 -10.74 19.76 0.71
N SER A 50 -12.04 19.55 0.48
CA SER A 50 -12.71 19.98 -0.74
C SER A 50 -13.65 21.14 -0.45
N TYR A 51 -13.70 22.09 -1.37
CA TYR A 51 -14.67 23.18 -1.34
C TYR A 51 -15.09 23.47 -2.79
N SER A 52 -16.17 22.81 -3.20
CA SER A 52 -16.55 22.72 -4.61
C SER A 52 -16.72 24.08 -5.27
N LYS A 53 -16.21 24.21 -6.50
CA LYS A 53 -16.30 25.41 -7.35
C LYS A 53 -15.50 26.62 -6.85
N ALA A 54 -14.68 26.48 -5.80
CA ALA A 54 -13.75 27.52 -5.40
C ALA A 54 -12.53 27.55 -6.35
N SER A 55 -12.11 28.76 -6.73
CA SER A 55 -10.90 28.96 -7.54
C SER A 55 -9.65 28.54 -6.75
N PRO A 56 -8.53 28.19 -7.41
CA PRO A 56 -7.29 27.84 -6.70
C PRO A 56 -6.82 28.90 -5.70
N LEU A 57 -6.98 30.20 -6.03
CA LEU A 57 -6.62 31.30 -5.14
C LEU A 57 -7.57 31.37 -3.93
N THR A 58 -8.88 31.23 -4.16
CA THR A 58 -9.88 31.16 -3.08
C THR A 58 -9.64 29.96 -2.16
N MET A 59 -9.28 28.80 -2.73
CA MET A 59 -8.89 27.62 -1.97
C MET A 59 -7.66 27.90 -1.10
N GLU A 60 -6.65 28.55 -1.66
CA GLU A 60 -5.45 28.90 -0.93
C GLU A 60 -5.76 29.79 0.28
N GLU A 61 -6.50 30.88 0.08
CA GLU A 61 -6.73 31.89 1.12
C GLU A 61 -7.71 31.42 2.20
N LEU A 62 -8.81 30.78 1.82
CA LEU A 62 -9.90 30.46 2.74
C LEU A 62 -9.80 29.07 3.37
N VAL A 63 -9.03 28.16 2.76
CA VAL A 63 -8.94 26.76 3.21
C VAL A 63 -7.50 26.37 3.52
N THR A 64 -6.60 26.46 2.55
CA THR A 64 -5.23 25.95 2.68
C THR A 64 -4.45 26.72 3.74
N ARG A 65 -4.43 28.05 3.69
CA ARG A 65 -3.64 28.90 4.58
C ARG A 65 -4.06 28.77 6.06
N PRO A 66 -5.36 28.80 6.42
CA PRO A 66 -5.79 28.51 7.79
C PRO A 66 -5.36 27.11 8.28
N ILE A 67 -5.42 26.10 7.39
CA ILE A 67 -4.96 24.74 7.70
C ILE A 67 -3.45 24.74 7.95
N GLU A 68 -2.63 25.30 7.06
CA GLU A 68 -1.18 25.38 7.23
C GLU A 68 -0.78 26.06 8.54
N GLU A 69 -1.38 27.21 8.87
CA GLU A 69 -1.13 27.94 10.11
C GLU A 69 -1.45 27.09 11.36
N ALA A 70 -2.54 26.32 11.32
CA ALA A 70 -2.90 25.43 12.42
C ALA A 70 -1.92 24.25 12.56
N LEU A 71 -1.47 23.70 11.43
CA LEU A 71 -0.55 22.56 11.38
C LEU A 71 0.89 22.97 11.76
N ALA A 72 1.29 24.21 11.49
CA ALA A 72 2.61 24.73 11.89
C ALA A 72 2.82 24.75 13.41
N ALA A 73 1.73 24.75 14.20
CA ALA A 73 1.77 24.71 15.66
C ALA A 73 1.79 23.27 16.23
N VAL A 74 1.85 22.24 15.38
CA VAL A 74 1.95 20.83 15.80
C VAL A 74 3.39 20.50 16.17
N PRO A 75 3.66 19.87 17.32
CA PRO A 75 5.01 19.47 17.70
C PRO A 75 5.63 18.49 16.71
N GLY A 76 6.93 18.66 16.42
CA GLY A 76 7.69 17.71 15.60
C GLY A 76 7.54 17.86 14.08
N VAL A 77 6.75 18.84 13.62
CA VAL A 77 6.66 19.21 12.20
C VAL A 77 8.01 19.77 11.73
N GLN A 78 8.54 19.20 10.65
CA GLN A 78 9.76 19.66 9.99
C GLN A 78 9.46 20.52 8.77
N GLU A 79 8.50 20.09 7.96
CA GLU A 79 8.16 20.74 6.70
C GLU A 79 6.65 20.63 6.45
N ILE A 80 6.07 21.71 5.92
CA ILE A 80 4.70 21.73 5.42
C ILE A 80 4.77 22.15 3.96
N SER A 81 4.17 21.34 3.10
CA SER A 81 3.96 21.69 1.69
C SER A 81 2.48 21.59 1.38
N SER A 82 1.97 22.47 0.54
CA SER A 82 0.57 22.43 0.14
C SER A 82 0.38 22.60 -1.36
N ARG A 83 -0.76 22.13 -1.83
CA ARG A 83 -1.21 22.31 -3.20
C ARG A 83 -2.70 22.64 -3.19
N SER A 84 -3.02 23.81 -3.71
CA SER A 84 -4.40 24.25 -3.96
C SER A 84 -4.71 24.12 -5.45
N THR A 85 -5.77 23.39 -5.77
CA THR A 85 -6.33 23.29 -7.13
C THR A 85 -7.81 23.67 -7.09
N GLU A 86 -8.45 23.77 -8.25
CA GLU A 86 -9.88 24.06 -8.29
C GLU A 86 -10.68 23.05 -7.44
N GLY A 87 -11.40 23.58 -6.45
CA GLY A 87 -12.22 22.81 -5.53
C GLY A 87 -11.53 21.85 -4.55
N SER A 88 -10.19 21.85 -4.48
CA SER A 88 -9.44 20.89 -3.66
C SER A 88 -8.15 21.49 -3.09
N SER A 89 -7.90 21.22 -1.80
CA SER A 89 -6.69 21.58 -1.07
C SER A 89 -6.07 20.31 -0.49
N ASN A 90 -4.77 20.13 -0.70
CA ASN A 90 -4.00 19.04 -0.12
C ASN A 90 -2.76 19.62 0.58
N VAL A 91 -2.73 19.52 1.90
CA VAL A 91 -1.61 19.93 2.75
C VAL A 91 -0.88 18.70 3.24
N GLN A 92 0.43 18.63 3.03
CA GLN A 92 1.29 17.54 3.42
C GLN A 92 2.23 18.02 4.52
N VAL A 93 2.21 17.32 5.65
CA VAL A 93 3.01 17.61 6.84
C VAL A 93 4.02 16.50 7.02
N SER A 94 5.30 16.86 7.04
CA SER A 94 6.43 15.96 7.22
C SER A 94 7.00 16.09 8.63
N PHE A 95 7.27 14.96 9.27
CA PHE A 95 7.81 14.82 10.61
C PHE A 95 9.20 14.20 10.58
N SER A 96 9.90 14.23 11.72
CA SER A 96 11.17 13.52 11.90
C SER A 96 10.97 12.00 11.80
N TRP A 97 11.97 11.27 11.31
CA TRP A 97 11.97 9.80 11.33
C TRP A 97 11.81 9.26 12.76
N GLY A 98 10.99 8.22 12.93
CA GLY A 98 10.69 7.63 14.24
C GLY A 98 9.60 8.35 15.03
N THR A 99 8.99 9.41 14.48
CA THR A 99 7.81 10.04 15.10
C THR A 99 6.64 9.06 15.11
N ASP A 100 5.94 8.98 16.24
CA ASP A 100 4.67 8.26 16.33
C ASP A 100 3.59 9.00 15.53
N LEU A 101 3.24 8.44 14.37
CA LEU A 101 2.24 9.00 13.48
C LEU A 101 0.80 8.89 14.02
N GLU A 102 0.51 7.99 14.97
CA GLU A 102 -0.79 8.00 15.66
C GLU A 102 -0.91 9.21 16.57
N ALA A 103 0.10 9.46 17.40
CA ALA A 103 0.15 10.63 18.27
C ALA A 103 0.08 11.93 17.44
N ALA A 104 0.92 12.04 16.40
CA ALA A 104 0.93 13.20 15.50
C ALA A 104 -0.42 13.40 14.78
N SER A 105 -1.11 12.32 14.39
CA SER A 105 -2.43 12.43 13.76
C SER A 105 -3.50 12.96 14.72
N ASN A 106 -3.42 12.58 16.00
CA ASN A 106 -4.32 13.09 17.03
C ASN A 106 -4.06 14.57 17.30
N ASP A 107 -2.79 14.97 17.43
CA ASP A 107 -2.41 16.38 17.58
C ASP A 107 -2.89 17.23 16.38
N ILE A 108 -2.71 16.73 15.15
CA ILE A 108 -3.23 17.38 13.94
C ILE A 108 -4.75 17.53 14.03
N ARG A 109 -5.48 16.48 14.40
CA ARG A 109 -6.94 16.51 14.50
C ARG A 109 -7.40 17.57 15.51
N ASP A 110 -6.75 17.63 16.67
CA ASP A 110 -7.04 18.62 17.71
C ASP A 110 -6.77 20.07 17.25
N ARG A 111 -5.76 20.29 16.39
CA ARG A 111 -5.51 21.61 15.79
C ARG A 111 -6.56 21.95 14.74
N LEU A 112 -6.91 21.01 13.87
CA LEU A 112 -7.91 21.20 12.83
C LEU A 112 -9.28 21.49 13.43
N ASP A 113 -9.68 20.79 14.48
CA ASP A 113 -10.98 20.98 15.14
C ASP A 113 -11.16 22.41 15.67
N ARG A 114 -10.09 23.10 16.07
CA ARG A 114 -10.12 24.50 16.53
C ARG A 114 -10.33 25.51 15.41
N ILE A 115 -10.00 25.15 14.17
CA ILE A 115 -10.13 26.02 13.00
C ILE A 115 -11.33 25.66 12.12
N ILE A 116 -12.06 24.58 12.42
CA ILE A 116 -13.24 24.18 11.63
C ILE A 116 -14.20 25.36 11.45
N SER A 117 -14.43 26.18 12.49
CA SER A 117 -15.33 27.34 12.42
C SER A 117 -14.78 28.51 11.60
N ARG A 118 -13.50 28.48 11.20
CA ARG A 118 -12.88 29.47 10.31
C ARG A 118 -12.93 29.04 8.85
N LEU A 119 -13.17 27.75 8.59
CA LEU A 119 -13.36 27.23 7.24
C LEU A 119 -14.78 27.59 6.75
N PRO A 120 -14.99 27.77 5.44
CA PRO A 120 -16.32 27.99 4.89
C PRO A 120 -17.29 26.84 5.23
N ASP A 121 -18.55 27.16 5.55
CA ASP A 121 -19.56 26.15 5.93
C ASP A 121 -19.83 25.10 4.84
N GLU A 122 -19.62 25.46 3.57
CA GLU A 122 -19.77 24.57 2.42
C GLU A 122 -18.54 23.70 2.15
N ALA A 123 -17.42 23.95 2.83
CA ALA A 123 -16.23 23.12 2.71
C ALA A 123 -16.42 21.79 3.44
N SER A 124 -15.85 20.71 2.88
CA SER A 124 -15.80 19.43 3.58
C SER A 124 -14.97 19.56 4.85
N ARG A 125 -15.24 18.71 5.85
CA ARG A 125 -14.30 18.59 6.97
C ARG A 125 -12.94 18.10 6.47
N PRO A 126 -11.81 18.65 6.97
CA PRO A 126 -10.49 18.15 6.62
C PRO A 126 -10.35 16.66 6.96
N SER A 127 -9.87 15.86 6.01
CA SER A 127 -9.63 14.43 6.22
C SER A 127 -8.14 14.14 6.27
N LEU A 128 -7.72 13.33 7.25
CA LEU A 128 -6.32 12.96 7.44
C LEU A 128 -6.07 11.61 6.77
N ARG A 129 -4.96 11.51 6.03
CA ARG A 129 -4.46 10.27 5.47
C ARG A 129 -2.96 10.17 5.73
N LYS A 130 -2.52 9.10 6.38
CA LYS A 130 -1.11 8.78 6.54
C LYS A 130 -0.56 8.34 5.19
N TYR A 131 0.64 8.79 4.86
CA TYR A 131 1.30 8.29 3.66
C TYR A 131 1.83 6.88 3.95
N ASP A 132 1.28 5.91 3.23
CA ASP A 132 1.73 4.52 3.28
C ASP A 132 2.24 4.13 1.90
N MET A 133 3.47 3.61 1.82
CA MET A 133 4.00 3.08 0.56
C MET A 133 3.18 1.90 0.05
N SER A 134 2.50 1.16 0.93
CA SER A 134 1.55 0.09 0.59
C SER A 134 0.28 0.59 -0.11
N ALA A 135 -0.02 1.89 -0.02
CA ALA A 135 -1.13 2.53 -0.74
C ALA A 135 -0.81 2.81 -2.22
N THR A 136 0.41 2.52 -2.67
CA THR A 136 0.78 2.54 -4.09
C THR A 136 0.20 1.30 -4.77
N PRO A 137 -0.51 1.45 -5.91
CA PRO A 137 -1.05 0.30 -6.62
C PRO A 137 0.04 -0.70 -7.03
N VAL A 138 -0.13 -1.96 -6.66
CA VAL A 138 0.79 -3.06 -7.02
C VAL A 138 0.54 -3.59 -8.43
N ILE A 139 -0.68 -3.41 -8.92
CA ILE A 139 -1.06 -3.67 -10.30
C ILE A 139 -2.07 -2.61 -10.74
N MET A 140 -1.85 -2.08 -11.94
CA MET A 140 -2.83 -1.26 -12.63
C MET A 140 -3.28 -2.00 -13.88
N MET A 141 -4.58 -2.10 -14.04
CA MET A 141 -5.22 -2.79 -15.16
C MET A 141 -6.03 -1.81 -15.98
N GLY A 142 -6.08 -2.08 -17.26
CA GLY A 142 -6.91 -1.38 -18.21
C GLY A 142 -8.05 -2.28 -18.63
N VAL A 143 -9.25 -1.74 -18.67
CA VAL A 143 -10.44 -2.43 -19.15
C VAL A 143 -10.92 -1.75 -20.42
N THR A 144 -11.02 -2.52 -21.49
CA THR A 144 -11.66 -2.11 -22.74
C THR A 144 -12.90 -2.95 -22.99
N SER A 145 -13.89 -2.35 -23.64
CA SER A 145 -15.16 -2.99 -24.00
C SER A 145 -15.84 -2.18 -25.09
N ASP A 146 -16.69 -2.84 -25.89
CA ASP A 146 -17.58 -2.18 -26.84
C ASP A 146 -18.86 -1.65 -26.18
N LEU A 147 -19.05 -1.90 -24.88
CA LEU A 147 -20.17 -1.40 -24.09
C LEU A 147 -20.12 0.12 -23.89
N ASP A 148 -21.28 0.72 -23.58
CA ASP A 148 -21.31 2.10 -23.13
C ASP A 148 -20.48 2.28 -21.85
N VAL A 149 -19.83 3.43 -21.73
CA VAL A 149 -18.89 3.73 -20.64
C VAL A 149 -19.57 3.70 -19.27
N LEU A 150 -20.86 4.06 -19.19
CA LEU A 150 -21.64 3.99 -17.95
C LEU A 150 -21.91 2.54 -17.55
N GLU A 151 -22.33 1.72 -18.51
CA GLU A 151 -22.61 0.30 -18.28
C GLU A 151 -21.34 -0.46 -17.90
N LEU A 152 -20.23 -0.20 -18.61
CA LEU A 152 -18.94 -0.77 -18.29
C LEU A 152 -18.53 -0.43 -16.86
N ARG A 153 -18.62 0.85 -16.45
CA ARG A 153 -18.28 1.25 -15.08
C ARG A 153 -19.14 0.54 -14.05
N ARG A 154 -20.45 0.40 -14.29
CA ARG A 154 -21.37 -0.30 -13.40
C ARG A 154 -20.98 -1.78 -13.23
N ILE A 155 -20.67 -2.48 -14.31
CA ILE A 155 -20.19 -3.88 -14.24
C ILE A 155 -18.89 -3.95 -13.43
N LEU A 156 -17.98 -2.99 -13.63
CA LEU A 156 -16.74 -2.96 -12.88
C LEU A 156 -16.97 -2.75 -11.38
N GLU A 157 -17.82 -1.79 -11.00
CA GLU A 157 -18.11 -1.48 -9.59
C GLU A 157 -18.91 -2.60 -8.90
N GLU A 158 -19.94 -3.13 -9.56
CA GLU A 158 -20.89 -4.06 -8.94
C GLU A 158 -20.48 -5.53 -9.00
N GLN A 159 -19.54 -5.90 -9.89
CA GLN A 159 -19.14 -7.29 -10.08
C GLN A 159 -17.63 -7.49 -9.98
N VAL A 160 -16.85 -6.74 -10.76
CA VAL A 160 -15.40 -6.97 -10.89
C VAL A 160 -14.66 -6.55 -9.61
N SER A 161 -14.96 -5.37 -9.06
CA SER A 161 -14.32 -4.88 -7.83
C SER A 161 -14.48 -5.86 -6.67
N TYR A 162 -15.70 -6.32 -6.39
CA TYR A 162 -15.93 -7.28 -5.29
C TYR A 162 -15.18 -8.60 -5.46
N ARG A 163 -15.02 -9.08 -6.70
CA ARG A 163 -14.25 -10.31 -6.96
C ARG A 163 -12.76 -10.10 -6.71
N LEU A 164 -12.22 -8.97 -7.16
CA LEU A 164 -10.82 -8.61 -6.98
C LEU A 164 -10.48 -8.30 -5.51
N GLU A 165 -11.38 -7.66 -4.77
CA GLU A 165 -11.21 -7.38 -3.33
C GLU A 165 -11.22 -8.65 -2.47
N ARG A 166 -11.81 -9.75 -2.97
CA ARG A 166 -11.81 -11.05 -2.29
C ARG A 166 -10.49 -11.82 -2.43
N VAL A 167 -9.57 -11.37 -3.30
CA VAL A 167 -8.27 -12.01 -3.46
C VAL A 167 -7.43 -11.77 -2.19
N ASP A 168 -6.81 -12.84 -1.68
CA ASP A 168 -5.96 -12.81 -0.49
C ASP A 168 -4.85 -11.76 -0.62
N GLY A 169 -4.82 -10.81 0.33
CA GLY A 169 -3.86 -9.71 0.37
C GLY A 169 -4.20 -8.46 -0.47
N VAL A 170 -5.38 -8.39 -1.09
CA VAL A 170 -5.89 -7.14 -1.68
C VAL A 170 -6.50 -6.25 -0.59
N ALA A 171 -6.12 -4.97 -0.55
CA ALA A 171 -6.64 -3.99 0.41
C ALA A 171 -7.81 -3.19 -0.15
N SER A 172 -7.69 -2.76 -1.41
CA SER A 172 -8.70 -1.92 -2.05
C SER A 172 -8.59 -1.98 -3.57
N VAL A 173 -9.72 -1.87 -4.25
CA VAL A 173 -9.79 -1.75 -5.70
C VAL A 173 -10.41 -0.41 -6.07
N SER A 174 -9.65 0.43 -6.77
CA SER A 174 -10.08 1.77 -7.18
C SER A 174 -10.34 1.82 -8.68
N ILE A 175 -11.50 2.34 -9.09
CA ILE A 175 -11.89 2.46 -10.50
C ILE A 175 -11.73 3.91 -10.95
N TRP A 176 -10.87 4.13 -11.93
CA TRP A 176 -10.50 5.43 -12.47
C TRP A 176 -10.99 5.60 -13.91
N GLY A 177 -11.65 6.73 -14.16
CA GLY A 177 -12.28 7.01 -15.45
C GLY A 177 -13.69 6.42 -15.53
N GLY A 178 -14.32 6.60 -16.69
CA GLY A 178 -15.75 6.32 -16.86
C GLY A 178 -16.64 7.43 -16.30
N ARG A 179 -17.95 7.19 -16.30
CA ARG A 179 -18.96 8.12 -15.75
C ARG A 179 -19.77 7.37 -14.72
N SER A 180 -20.01 7.98 -13.56
CA SER A 180 -20.88 7.41 -12.54
C SER A 180 -22.32 7.81 -12.83
N ARG A 181 -23.29 6.94 -12.56
CA ARG A 181 -24.71 7.29 -12.68
C ARG A 181 -25.05 8.40 -11.70
N GLU A 182 -25.65 9.47 -12.18
CA GLU A 182 -26.11 10.60 -11.38
C GLU A 182 -27.52 10.98 -11.82
N ILE A 183 -28.39 11.27 -10.84
CA ILE A 183 -29.71 11.83 -11.13
C ILE A 183 -29.60 13.35 -11.10
N HIS A 184 -29.79 13.99 -12.26
CA HIS A 184 -29.75 15.45 -12.38
C HIS A 184 -31.14 16.02 -12.18
N ILE A 185 -31.27 16.94 -11.22
CA ILE A 185 -32.49 17.70 -10.96
C ILE A 185 -32.29 19.10 -11.57
N ASN A 186 -32.72 19.28 -12.81
CA ASN A 186 -32.58 20.52 -13.56
C ASN A 186 -33.77 21.43 -13.26
N ILE A 187 -33.59 22.31 -12.28
CA ILE A 187 -34.62 23.23 -11.81
C ILE A 187 -34.87 24.34 -12.84
N ASP A 188 -36.14 24.62 -13.15
CA ASP A 188 -36.56 25.72 -14.02
C ASP A 188 -36.79 27.00 -13.19
N PRO A 189 -35.93 28.04 -13.31
CA PRO A 189 -36.05 29.26 -12.52
C PRO A 189 -37.34 30.03 -12.80
N LEU A 190 -37.90 29.96 -14.02
CA LEU A 190 -39.11 30.68 -14.39
C LEU A 190 -40.33 30.08 -13.67
N LYS A 191 -40.41 28.74 -13.64
CA LYS A 191 -41.49 28.03 -12.93
C LYS A 191 -41.42 28.22 -11.42
N MET A 192 -40.21 28.16 -10.84
CA MET A 192 -40.03 28.45 -9.41
C MET A 192 -40.47 29.87 -9.05
N ASN A 193 -40.10 30.87 -9.86
CA ASN A 193 -40.48 32.26 -9.65
C ASN A 193 -41.99 32.47 -9.76
N ALA A 194 -42.64 31.86 -10.75
CA ALA A 194 -44.09 31.92 -10.93
C ALA A 194 -44.85 31.35 -9.71
N LEU A 195 -44.33 30.26 -9.12
CA LEU A 195 -44.92 29.61 -7.96
C LEU A 195 -44.46 30.20 -6.62
N ARG A 196 -43.49 31.12 -6.64
CA ARG A 196 -42.83 31.72 -5.47
C ARG A 196 -42.29 30.65 -4.51
N ILE A 197 -41.57 29.69 -5.07
CA ILE A 197 -40.90 28.62 -4.31
C ILE A 197 -39.40 28.94 -4.27
N PRO A 198 -38.81 29.15 -3.08
CA PRO A 198 -37.38 29.39 -2.97
C PRO A 198 -36.58 28.09 -3.19
N LEU A 199 -35.36 28.20 -3.72
CA LEU A 199 -34.49 27.06 -4.00
C LEU A 199 -34.21 26.21 -2.76
N ASP A 200 -34.00 26.85 -1.61
CA ASP A 200 -33.72 26.16 -0.33
C ASP A 200 -34.88 25.26 0.10
N GLN A 201 -36.12 25.62 -0.24
CA GLN A 201 -37.29 24.78 0.01
C GLN A 201 -37.25 23.52 -0.84
N VAL A 202 -36.79 23.61 -2.10
CA VAL A 202 -36.64 22.44 -2.98
C VAL A 202 -35.56 21.51 -2.43
N ILE A 203 -34.39 22.06 -2.09
CA ILE A 203 -33.25 21.30 -1.57
C ILE A 203 -33.64 20.59 -0.27
N SER A 204 -34.27 21.30 0.67
CA SER A 204 -34.71 20.72 1.96
C SER A 204 -35.79 19.66 1.79
N SER A 205 -36.75 19.85 0.88
CA SER A 205 -37.83 18.87 0.63
C SER A 205 -37.28 17.58 0.01
N VAL A 206 -36.38 17.69 -0.98
CA VAL A 206 -35.72 16.52 -1.58
C VAL A 206 -34.85 15.79 -0.56
N ARG A 207 -34.10 16.54 0.27
CA ARG A 207 -33.29 15.93 1.34
C ARG A 207 -34.18 15.23 2.36
N ALA A 208 -35.27 15.84 2.80
CA ALA A 208 -36.20 15.27 3.78
C ALA A 208 -36.91 14.01 3.27
N ALA A 209 -37.19 13.94 1.98
CA ALA A 209 -37.81 12.77 1.34
C ALA A 209 -36.83 11.59 1.16
N ASN A 210 -35.52 11.83 1.23
CA ASN A 210 -34.47 10.83 1.04
C ASN A 210 -33.69 10.52 2.34
N ILE A 211 -34.38 10.45 3.47
CA ILE A 211 -33.80 10.07 4.76
C ILE A 211 -34.41 8.76 5.26
N ASN A 212 -33.56 7.78 5.55
CA ASN A 212 -33.93 6.55 6.25
C ASN A 212 -33.80 6.74 7.77
N GLN A 213 -34.82 7.30 8.42
CA GLN A 213 -34.80 7.57 9.87
C GLN A 213 -35.55 6.48 10.66
N PRO A 214 -34.93 5.87 11.70
CA PRO A 214 -35.66 4.99 12.60
C PRO A 214 -36.70 5.77 13.41
N THR A 215 -37.97 5.36 13.35
CA THR A 215 -39.10 6.10 13.93
C THR A 215 -39.37 5.72 15.39
N GLY A 216 -38.71 4.67 15.91
CA GLY A 216 -38.77 4.22 17.29
C GLY A 216 -39.45 2.86 17.48
N ASN A 217 -39.87 2.58 18.71
CA ASN A 217 -40.40 1.29 19.11
C ASN A 217 -41.82 1.45 19.67
N ILE A 218 -42.75 0.59 19.24
CA ILE A 218 -44.05 0.42 19.87
C ILE A 218 -43.97 -0.80 20.79
N TYR A 219 -44.39 -0.61 22.04
CA TYR A 219 -44.51 -1.69 23.01
C TYR A 219 -45.97 -2.14 23.09
N ARG A 220 -46.23 -3.44 22.87
CA ARG A 220 -47.55 -4.05 23.01
C ARG A 220 -47.44 -5.31 23.87
N GLY A 221 -47.82 -5.20 25.14
CA GLY A 221 -47.61 -6.27 26.13
C GLY A 221 -46.12 -6.59 26.27
N ASN A 222 -45.74 -7.86 26.08
CA ASN A 222 -44.34 -8.32 26.12
C ASN A 222 -43.60 -8.21 24.77
N HIS A 223 -44.21 -7.63 23.73
CA HIS A 223 -43.60 -7.51 22.42
C HIS A 223 -43.15 -6.07 22.15
N GLN A 224 -41.89 -5.93 21.76
CA GLN A 224 -41.32 -4.68 21.26
C GLN A 224 -41.26 -4.74 19.74
N ILE A 225 -42.04 -3.90 19.06
CA ILE A 225 -42.10 -3.82 17.61
C ILE A 225 -41.37 -2.54 17.19
N THR A 226 -40.24 -2.69 16.51
CA THR A 226 -39.50 -1.55 15.94
C THR A 226 -40.19 -1.12 14.65
N ILE A 227 -40.58 0.15 14.55
CA ILE A 227 -41.13 0.72 13.31
C ILE A 227 -40.02 1.45 12.56
N ARG A 228 -39.90 1.12 11.28
CA ARG A 228 -39.01 1.79 10.33
C ARG A 228 -39.85 2.32 9.18
N VAL A 229 -39.64 3.59 8.83
CA VAL A 229 -40.15 4.17 7.59
C VAL A 229 -38.95 4.30 6.64
N PRO A 230 -38.81 3.42 5.65
CA PRO A 230 -37.77 3.57 4.64
C PRO A 230 -38.08 4.81 3.80
N GLY A 231 -37.28 5.86 3.94
CA GLY A 231 -37.34 7.08 3.13
C GLY A 231 -36.17 7.12 2.15
N VAL A 232 -36.00 6.08 1.33
CA VAL A 232 -35.02 6.07 0.23
C VAL A 232 -35.79 5.90 -1.06
N PHE A 233 -35.49 6.72 -2.06
CA PHE A 233 -36.12 6.58 -3.37
C PHE A 233 -35.70 5.27 -4.02
N GLU A 234 -36.67 4.43 -4.39
CA GLU A 234 -36.40 3.18 -5.10
C GLU A 234 -36.35 3.39 -6.61
N ASN A 235 -37.03 4.43 -7.11
CA ASN A 235 -37.15 4.72 -8.52
C ASN A 235 -37.24 6.24 -8.80
N LEU A 236 -37.05 6.60 -10.07
CA LEU A 236 -37.07 7.99 -10.53
C LEU A 236 -38.46 8.64 -10.38
N GLU A 237 -39.53 7.84 -10.43
CA GLU A 237 -40.90 8.36 -10.35
C GLU A 237 -41.24 8.84 -8.94
N GLU A 238 -40.75 8.18 -7.90
CA GLU A 238 -40.87 8.67 -6.52
C GLU A 238 -40.17 10.03 -6.34
N LEU A 239 -38.97 10.18 -6.90
CA LEU A 239 -38.26 11.45 -6.89
C LEU A 239 -39.06 12.55 -7.62
N LYS A 240 -39.60 12.24 -8.80
CA LYS A 240 -40.47 13.16 -9.58
C LYS A 240 -41.72 13.59 -8.83
N ASN A 241 -42.34 12.67 -8.09
CA ASN A 241 -43.56 12.92 -7.33
C ASN A 241 -43.29 13.47 -5.91
N THR A 242 -42.04 13.77 -5.58
CA THR A 242 -41.69 14.38 -4.29
C THR A 242 -42.40 15.71 -4.14
N ILE A 243 -43.14 15.85 -3.04
CA ILE A 243 -43.93 17.05 -2.75
C ILE A 243 -43.00 18.14 -2.24
N ILE A 244 -43.01 19.29 -2.89
CA ILE A 244 -42.18 20.45 -2.53
C ILE A 244 -42.95 21.43 -1.66
N VAL A 245 -44.19 21.74 -2.07
CA VAL A 245 -45.07 22.69 -1.36
C VAL A 245 -46.52 22.22 -1.44
N ARG A 246 -47.27 22.44 -0.35
CA ARG A 246 -48.73 22.40 -0.34
C ARG A 246 -49.27 23.80 -0.08
N ARG A 247 -50.06 24.36 -1.00
CA ARG A 247 -50.66 25.70 -0.86
C ARG A 247 -52.11 25.69 -1.33
N GLY A 248 -53.04 26.07 -0.45
CA GLY A 248 -54.45 26.25 -0.79
C GLY A 248 -55.16 25.02 -1.36
N GLY A 249 -54.77 23.81 -0.94
CA GLY A 249 -55.32 22.55 -1.47
C GLY A 249 -54.61 22.01 -2.71
N SER A 250 -53.74 22.80 -3.35
CA SER A 250 -52.90 22.36 -4.47
C SER A 250 -51.53 21.88 -3.96
N VAL A 251 -51.05 20.79 -4.57
CA VAL A 251 -49.75 20.19 -4.29
C VAL A 251 -48.83 20.47 -5.48
N VAL A 252 -47.64 20.99 -5.21
CA VAL A 252 -46.59 21.16 -6.22
C VAL A 252 -45.54 20.08 -6.00
N ALA A 253 -45.34 19.23 -6.99
CA ALA A 253 -44.33 18.18 -6.99
C ALA A 253 -43.05 18.64 -7.70
N LEU A 254 -41.96 17.91 -7.49
CA LEU A 254 -40.65 18.24 -8.07
C LEU A 254 -40.71 18.28 -9.61
N LYS A 255 -41.44 17.34 -10.24
CA LYS A 255 -41.66 17.31 -11.70
C LYS A 255 -42.32 18.57 -12.27
N ASP A 256 -43.04 19.33 -11.44
CA ASP A 256 -43.74 20.54 -11.89
C ASP A 256 -42.76 21.73 -12.02
N ILE A 257 -41.61 21.68 -11.33
CA ILE A 257 -40.62 22.77 -11.25
C ILE A 257 -39.22 22.39 -11.73
N ALA A 258 -38.96 21.10 -11.99
CA ALA A 258 -37.67 20.61 -12.43
C ALA A 258 -37.81 19.46 -13.43
N GLU A 259 -36.90 19.41 -14.39
CA GLU A 259 -36.68 18.24 -15.23
C GLU A 259 -35.72 17.29 -14.52
N ILE A 260 -36.10 16.02 -14.40
CA ILE A 260 -35.34 15.02 -13.64
C ILE A 260 -34.82 13.98 -14.63
N LEU A 261 -33.51 13.97 -14.82
CA LEU A 261 -32.82 13.13 -15.79
C LEU A 261 -31.99 12.07 -15.07
N ASP A 262 -32.18 10.81 -15.47
CA ASP A 262 -31.26 9.73 -15.13
C ASP A 262 -30.10 9.77 -16.11
N THR A 263 -28.96 10.29 -15.67
CA THR A 263 -27.81 10.56 -16.53
C THR A 263 -26.55 10.11 -15.82
N ALA A 264 -25.40 10.58 -16.31
CA ALA A 264 -24.12 10.28 -15.70
C ALA A 264 -23.33 11.55 -15.44
N SER A 265 -22.44 11.46 -14.47
CA SER A 265 -21.56 12.54 -14.03
C SER A 265 -20.86 13.23 -15.19
N LYS A 266 -20.53 14.52 -15.00
CA LYS A 266 -19.73 15.27 -15.97
C LYS A 266 -18.40 14.56 -16.19
N VAL A 267 -17.95 14.51 -17.44
CA VAL A 267 -16.66 13.91 -17.78
C VAL A 267 -15.55 14.81 -17.24
N THR A 268 -14.90 14.38 -16.16
CA THR A 268 -13.73 15.06 -15.58
C THR A 268 -12.42 14.34 -15.93
N ARG A 269 -12.49 13.08 -16.35
CA ARG A 269 -11.34 12.25 -16.69
C ARG A 269 -11.66 11.32 -17.86
N ILE A 270 -10.80 11.32 -18.88
CA ILE A 270 -10.87 10.38 -20.01
C ILE A 270 -9.68 9.43 -19.88
N VAL A 271 -9.95 8.13 -19.96
CA VAL A 271 -8.92 7.08 -19.97
C VAL A 271 -8.97 6.39 -21.32
N ARG A 272 -7.80 6.25 -21.96
CA ARG A 272 -7.64 5.53 -23.22
C ARG A 272 -6.58 4.46 -23.08
N ILE A 273 -6.88 3.28 -23.59
CA ILE A 273 -5.99 2.11 -23.58
C ILE A 273 -5.78 1.73 -25.04
N ASN A 274 -4.53 1.84 -25.51
CA ASN A 274 -4.17 1.57 -26.92
C ASN A 274 -5.06 2.32 -27.93
N GLY A 275 -5.46 3.56 -27.62
CA GLY A 275 -6.30 4.39 -28.47
C GLY A 275 -7.81 4.17 -28.33
N GLN A 276 -8.26 3.11 -27.64
CA GLN A 276 -9.67 2.85 -27.36
C GLN A 276 -10.09 3.49 -26.03
N ASN A 277 -11.37 3.88 -25.92
CA ASN A 277 -11.92 4.32 -24.64
C ASN A 277 -11.89 3.15 -23.66
N GLY A 278 -11.51 3.43 -22.41
CA GLY A 278 -11.46 2.39 -21.39
C GLY A 278 -11.56 2.95 -19.99
N ILE A 279 -11.50 2.05 -19.02
CA ILE A 279 -11.51 2.37 -17.59
C ILE A 279 -10.28 1.71 -16.98
N GLN A 280 -9.65 2.39 -16.01
CA GLN A 280 -8.49 1.86 -15.32
C GLN A 280 -8.91 1.34 -13.94
N ILE A 281 -8.39 0.17 -13.57
CA ILE A 281 -8.53 -0.40 -12.23
C ILE A 281 -7.16 -0.37 -11.56
N ALA A 282 -7.09 0.25 -10.39
CA ALA A 282 -5.89 0.28 -9.56
C ALA A 282 -6.11 -0.60 -8.33
N ILE A 283 -5.20 -1.53 -8.07
CA ILE A 283 -5.30 -2.49 -6.97
C ILE A 283 -4.16 -2.24 -6.00
N ASN A 284 -4.50 -2.01 -4.74
CA ASN A 284 -3.53 -1.84 -3.66
C ASN A 284 -3.46 -3.13 -2.84
N LYS A 285 -2.25 -3.49 -2.39
CA LYS A 285 -2.05 -4.63 -1.48
C LYS A 285 -2.31 -4.22 -0.03
N GLN A 286 -2.58 -5.20 0.82
CA GLN A 286 -2.51 -5.04 2.26
C GLN A 286 -1.06 -4.90 2.70
N SER A 287 -0.81 -4.05 3.70
CA SER A 287 0.52 -3.91 4.31
C SER A 287 1.04 -5.26 4.84
N GLY A 288 2.34 -5.53 4.72
CA GLY A 288 2.95 -6.80 5.14
C GLY A 288 2.64 -8.03 4.28
N THR A 289 1.85 -7.89 3.21
CA THR A 289 1.58 -8.99 2.27
C THR A 289 2.58 -9.04 1.12
N ASN A 290 2.82 -10.24 0.60
CA ASN A 290 3.77 -10.47 -0.49
C ASN A 290 3.19 -9.95 -1.82
N THR A 291 3.79 -8.91 -2.37
CA THR A 291 3.33 -8.28 -3.63
C THR A 291 3.22 -9.29 -4.78
N VAL A 292 4.20 -10.18 -4.94
CA VAL A 292 4.23 -11.15 -6.03
C VAL A 292 3.07 -12.14 -5.93
N LYS A 293 2.74 -12.62 -4.72
CA LYS A 293 1.63 -13.53 -4.48
C LYS A 293 0.27 -12.86 -4.75
N VAL A 294 0.09 -11.64 -4.28
CA VAL A 294 -1.15 -10.87 -4.47
C VAL A 294 -1.40 -10.63 -5.95
N VAL A 295 -0.39 -10.14 -6.68
CA VAL A 295 -0.51 -9.89 -8.12
C VAL A 295 -0.83 -11.18 -8.89
N GLN A 296 -0.22 -12.31 -8.53
CA GLN A 296 -0.55 -13.60 -9.16
C GLN A 296 -2.02 -13.97 -8.93
N GLY A 297 -2.52 -13.86 -7.69
CA GLY A 297 -3.92 -14.15 -7.38
C GLY A 297 -4.89 -13.23 -8.12
N VAL A 298 -4.54 -11.95 -8.28
CA VAL A 298 -5.31 -11.00 -9.08
C VAL A 298 -5.33 -11.39 -10.56
N LEU A 299 -4.17 -11.72 -11.15
CA LEU A 299 -4.09 -12.14 -12.55
C LEU A 299 -4.89 -13.42 -12.81
N ASP A 300 -4.85 -14.38 -11.89
CA ASP A 300 -5.62 -15.62 -11.97
C ASP A 300 -7.14 -15.34 -11.92
N GLU A 301 -7.58 -14.43 -11.05
CA GLU A 301 -8.98 -14.00 -10.96
C GLU A 301 -9.42 -13.23 -12.21
N VAL A 302 -8.54 -12.37 -12.77
CA VAL A 302 -8.80 -11.64 -14.01
C VAL A 302 -9.02 -12.59 -15.19
N VAL A 303 -8.26 -13.68 -15.28
CA VAL A 303 -8.48 -14.72 -16.30
C VAL A 303 -9.88 -15.33 -16.16
N GLN A 304 -10.36 -15.55 -14.93
CA GLN A 304 -11.73 -16.03 -14.71
C GLN A 304 -12.78 -14.97 -15.04
N ILE A 305 -12.52 -13.70 -14.71
CA ILE A 305 -13.42 -12.59 -15.00
C ILE A 305 -13.60 -12.43 -16.51
N ASN A 306 -12.51 -12.36 -17.27
CA ASN A 306 -12.54 -12.26 -18.74
C ASN A 306 -13.27 -13.46 -19.40
N ARG A 307 -13.26 -14.65 -18.78
CA ARG A 307 -14.06 -15.81 -19.24
C ARG A 307 -15.54 -15.68 -18.90
N SER A 308 -15.88 -15.18 -17.72
CA SER A 308 -17.27 -15.06 -17.25
C SER A 308 -18.02 -13.86 -17.84
N ILE A 309 -17.30 -12.79 -18.20
CA ILE A 309 -17.85 -11.55 -18.74
C ILE A 309 -17.13 -11.29 -20.07
N PRO A 310 -17.51 -11.98 -21.16
CA PRO A 310 -16.79 -11.89 -22.44
C PRO A 310 -16.91 -10.52 -23.11
N GLN A 311 -17.83 -9.66 -22.65
CA GLN A 311 -17.97 -8.30 -23.16
C GLN A 311 -16.83 -7.37 -22.70
N ILE A 312 -16.05 -7.74 -21.67
CA ILE A 312 -14.96 -6.91 -21.15
C ILE A 312 -13.62 -7.60 -21.38
N ASN A 313 -12.60 -6.80 -21.67
CA ASN A 313 -11.23 -7.26 -21.80
C ASN A 313 -10.35 -6.49 -20.81
N ILE A 314 -9.92 -7.19 -19.75
CA ILE A 314 -9.01 -6.64 -18.75
C ILE A 314 -7.58 -7.03 -19.10
N ILE A 315 -6.72 -6.03 -19.24
CA ILE A 315 -5.29 -6.19 -19.52
C ILE A 315 -4.44 -5.52 -18.43
N PRO A 316 -3.29 -6.10 -18.03
CA PRO A 316 -2.36 -5.41 -17.13
C PRO A 316 -1.67 -4.25 -17.87
N LEU A 317 -1.68 -3.06 -17.26
CA LEU A 317 -0.95 -1.87 -17.74
C LEU A 317 0.36 -1.68 -16.98
N MET A 318 0.34 -1.94 -15.68
CA MET A 318 1.51 -1.93 -14.81
C MET A 318 1.43 -3.13 -13.88
N ASP A 319 2.53 -3.88 -13.78
CA ASP A 319 2.65 -5.05 -12.91
C ASP A 319 3.97 -4.95 -12.14
N SER A 320 3.89 -4.66 -10.84
CA SER A 320 5.08 -4.57 -9.99
C SER A 320 5.76 -5.93 -9.78
N SER A 321 5.03 -7.05 -9.90
CA SER A 321 5.58 -8.40 -9.72
C SER A 321 6.60 -8.77 -10.79
N VAL A 322 6.42 -8.30 -12.03
CA VAL A 322 7.38 -8.55 -13.12
C VAL A 322 8.74 -7.95 -12.77
N PHE A 323 8.75 -6.69 -12.37
CA PHE A 323 9.98 -6.00 -11.98
C PHE A 323 10.62 -6.66 -10.76
N ILE A 324 9.85 -6.98 -9.72
CA ILE A 324 10.35 -7.68 -8.53
C ILE A 324 10.99 -9.03 -8.88
N LYS A 325 10.29 -9.87 -9.66
CA LYS A 325 10.80 -11.18 -10.09
C LYS A 325 12.09 -11.04 -10.90
N GLN A 326 12.12 -10.09 -11.83
CA GLN A 326 13.32 -9.82 -12.65
C GLN A 326 14.48 -9.31 -11.80
N SER A 327 14.26 -8.36 -10.89
CA SER A 327 15.30 -7.84 -9.99
C SER A 327 15.86 -8.95 -9.11
N ILE A 328 15.00 -9.78 -8.49
CA ILE A 328 15.45 -10.89 -7.65
C ILE A 328 16.22 -11.92 -8.47
N ASN A 329 15.74 -12.28 -9.66
CA ASN A 329 16.44 -13.24 -10.51
C ASN A 329 17.79 -12.70 -10.97
N ASN A 330 17.86 -11.43 -11.37
CA ASN A 330 19.10 -10.78 -11.79
C ASN A 330 20.10 -10.73 -10.64
N VAL A 331 19.68 -10.30 -9.44
CA VAL A 331 20.59 -10.23 -8.30
C VAL A 331 20.99 -11.63 -7.83
N SER A 332 20.08 -12.60 -7.84
CA SER A 332 20.40 -14.00 -7.51
C SER A 332 21.42 -14.59 -8.49
N LEU A 333 21.26 -14.33 -9.79
CA LEU A 333 22.20 -14.76 -10.82
C LEU A 333 23.56 -14.06 -10.65
N SER A 334 23.58 -12.75 -10.43
CA SER A 334 24.81 -12.00 -10.15
C SER A 334 25.52 -12.49 -8.89
N ALA A 335 24.76 -12.77 -7.82
CA ALA A 335 25.31 -13.32 -6.57
C ALA A 335 25.87 -14.74 -6.78
N LEU A 336 25.20 -15.57 -7.57
CA LEU A 336 25.67 -16.92 -7.89
C LEU A 336 26.94 -16.88 -8.75
N LEU A 337 26.97 -16.08 -9.82
CA LEU A 337 28.15 -15.90 -10.67
C LEU A 337 29.31 -15.29 -9.89
N GLY A 338 29.05 -14.26 -9.08
CA GLY A 338 30.02 -13.64 -8.19
C GLY A 338 30.57 -14.63 -7.16
N GLY A 339 29.71 -15.46 -6.57
CA GLY A 339 30.10 -16.52 -5.64
C GLY A 339 30.97 -17.59 -6.31
N ILE A 340 30.61 -18.06 -7.51
CA ILE A 340 31.42 -19.02 -8.27
C ILE A 340 32.78 -18.41 -8.60
N LEU A 341 32.82 -17.17 -9.10
CA LEU A 341 34.07 -16.46 -9.39
C LEU A 341 34.93 -16.29 -8.14
N ALA A 342 34.33 -15.95 -7.00
CA ALA A 342 35.04 -15.85 -5.73
C ALA A 342 35.68 -17.19 -5.34
N VAL A 343 34.94 -18.30 -5.46
CA VAL A 343 35.48 -19.65 -5.20
C VAL A 343 36.62 -20.01 -6.16
N LEU A 344 36.51 -19.65 -7.45
CA LEU A 344 37.57 -19.87 -8.43
C LEU A 344 38.84 -19.06 -8.12
N ILE A 345 38.68 -17.78 -7.74
CA ILE A 345 39.79 -16.92 -7.31
C ILE A 345 40.44 -17.48 -6.04
N LEU A 346 39.64 -17.89 -5.05
CA LEU A 346 40.12 -18.55 -3.84
C LEU A 346 40.91 -19.82 -4.14
N LEU A 347 40.42 -20.65 -5.07
CA LEU A 347 41.13 -21.86 -5.49
C LEU A 347 42.46 -21.52 -6.17
N PHE A 348 42.48 -20.47 -6.99
CA PHE A 348 43.70 -20.01 -7.68
C PHE A 348 44.77 -19.51 -6.70
N PHE A 349 44.38 -18.73 -5.69
CA PHE A 349 45.31 -18.19 -4.68
C PHE A 349 45.76 -19.26 -3.66
N LEU A 350 44.83 -20.03 -3.10
CA LEU A 350 45.15 -21.01 -2.06
C LEU A 350 45.78 -22.29 -2.63
N ARG A 351 45.56 -22.60 -3.92
CA ARG A 351 46.01 -23.83 -4.60
C ARG A 351 45.69 -25.13 -3.83
N ASN A 352 44.70 -25.09 -2.94
CA ASN A 352 44.36 -26.18 -2.04
C ASN A 352 42.85 -26.35 -1.97
N LEU A 353 42.35 -27.39 -2.65
CA LEU A 353 40.93 -27.73 -2.71
C LEU A 353 40.29 -27.88 -1.32
N LYS A 354 40.99 -28.44 -0.32
CA LYS A 354 40.43 -28.65 1.01
C LYS A 354 40.15 -27.32 1.71
N SER A 355 41.11 -26.39 1.68
CA SER A 355 40.96 -25.06 2.27
C SER A 355 39.87 -24.26 1.55
N THR A 356 39.85 -24.31 0.22
CA THR A 356 38.81 -23.66 -0.58
C THR A 356 37.42 -24.19 -0.25
N THR A 357 37.22 -25.52 -0.19
CA THR A 357 35.90 -26.10 0.15
C THR A 357 35.40 -25.66 1.52
N VAL A 358 36.28 -25.58 2.53
CA VAL A 358 35.89 -25.10 3.87
C VAL A 358 35.38 -23.66 3.81
N ILE A 359 36.11 -22.76 3.13
CA ILE A 359 35.67 -21.37 2.95
C ILE A 359 34.37 -21.31 2.14
N SER A 360 34.26 -22.07 1.05
CA SER A 360 33.06 -22.11 0.21
C SER A 360 31.83 -22.57 0.98
N THR A 361 31.95 -23.54 1.90
CA THR A 361 30.82 -23.99 2.73
C THR A 361 30.37 -22.96 3.77
N ALA A 362 31.23 -22.03 4.18
CA ALA A 362 30.87 -20.97 5.12
C ALA A 362 29.90 -19.95 4.51
N ILE A 363 29.95 -19.75 3.18
CA ILE A 363 29.11 -18.77 2.48
C ILE A 363 27.62 -19.16 2.53
N PRO A 364 27.18 -20.36 2.10
CA PRO A 364 25.78 -20.76 2.22
C PRO A 364 25.29 -20.80 3.66
N ILE A 365 26.11 -21.25 4.62
CA ILE A 365 25.73 -21.28 6.04
C ILE A 365 25.41 -19.87 6.54
N SER A 366 26.27 -18.89 6.21
CA SER A 366 26.08 -17.50 6.63
C SER A 366 24.85 -16.86 5.96
N ILE A 367 24.63 -17.10 4.66
CA ILE A 367 23.44 -16.62 3.96
C ILE A 367 22.16 -17.18 4.59
N MET A 368 22.13 -18.49 4.89
CA MET A 368 20.99 -19.13 5.56
C MET A 368 20.77 -18.57 6.97
N ALA A 369 21.85 -18.32 7.72
CA ALA A 369 21.76 -17.65 9.02
C ALA A 369 21.10 -16.26 8.89
N THR A 370 21.49 -15.48 7.88
CA THR A 370 20.92 -14.16 7.64
C THR A 370 19.44 -14.23 7.28
N PHE A 371 19.00 -15.18 6.44
CA PHE A 371 17.57 -15.36 6.17
C PHE A 371 16.78 -15.72 7.43
N GLY A 372 17.34 -16.56 8.30
CA GLY A 372 16.76 -16.84 9.61
C GLY A 372 16.57 -15.57 10.44
N LEU A 373 17.62 -14.75 10.56
CA LEU A 373 17.57 -13.48 11.30
C LEU A 373 16.59 -12.48 10.69
N LEU A 374 16.56 -12.34 9.36
CA LEU A 374 15.61 -11.45 8.67
C LEU A 374 14.17 -11.84 8.99
N TYR A 375 13.85 -13.14 8.95
CA TYR A 375 12.51 -13.64 9.24
C TYR A 375 12.10 -13.39 10.70
N PHE A 376 12.98 -13.69 11.66
CA PHE A 376 12.65 -13.49 13.08
C PHE A 376 12.52 -12.01 13.48
N ASN A 377 13.13 -11.10 12.72
CA ASN A 377 12.98 -9.65 12.91
C ASN A 377 11.85 -9.04 12.07
N GLY A 378 11.09 -9.85 11.31
CA GLY A 378 9.96 -9.38 10.51
C GLY A 378 10.36 -8.57 9.27
N PHE A 379 11.59 -8.69 8.78
CA PHE A 379 12.02 -8.05 7.54
C PHE A 379 11.51 -8.81 6.31
N THR A 380 11.44 -8.11 5.18
CA THR A 380 11.08 -8.69 3.87
C THR A 380 12.32 -8.93 3.02
N LEU A 381 12.22 -9.86 2.07
CA LEU A 381 13.22 -10.03 1.01
C LEU A 381 12.97 -8.97 -0.06
N ASN A 382 13.82 -7.96 -0.09
CA ASN A 382 13.74 -6.81 -1.00
C ASN A 382 15.11 -6.38 -1.54
N LEU A 383 15.16 -5.43 -2.48
CA LEU A 383 16.41 -5.01 -3.12
C LEU A 383 17.47 -4.51 -2.13
N MET A 384 17.07 -3.84 -1.04
CA MET A 384 18.02 -3.37 -0.02
C MET A 384 18.63 -4.54 0.75
N THR A 385 17.80 -5.51 1.18
CA THR A 385 18.30 -6.70 1.90
C THR A 385 19.18 -7.58 1.02
N ILE A 386 18.85 -7.77 -0.26
CA ILE A 386 19.69 -8.55 -1.18
C ILE A 386 20.98 -7.80 -1.50
N GLY A 387 20.93 -6.47 -1.65
CA GLY A 387 22.11 -5.63 -1.79
C GLY A 387 23.04 -5.72 -0.57
N ALA A 388 22.48 -5.66 0.64
CA ALA A 388 23.22 -5.84 1.89
C ALA A 388 23.82 -7.25 2.01
N LEU A 389 23.08 -8.30 1.59
CA LEU A 389 23.60 -9.66 1.51
C LEU A 389 24.78 -9.75 0.54
N ALA A 390 24.68 -9.16 -0.65
CA ALA A 390 25.75 -9.17 -1.64
C ALA A 390 27.02 -8.49 -1.13
N LEU A 391 26.90 -7.34 -0.45
CA LEU A 391 28.03 -6.66 0.21
C LEU A 391 28.59 -7.48 1.37
N GLY A 392 27.71 -8.03 2.21
CA GLY A 392 28.09 -8.81 3.40
C GLY A 392 28.84 -10.10 3.05
N VAL A 393 28.50 -10.76 1.93
CA VAL A 393 29.24 -11.94 1.44
C VAL A 393 30.72 -11.63 1.20
N GLY A 394 31.05 -10.43 0.70
CA GLY A 394 32.45 -10.01 0.52
C GLY A 394 33.21 -9.95 1.85
N GLN A 395 32.66 -9.27 2.85
CA GLN A 395 33.27 -9.18 4.18
C GLN A 395 33.37 -10.55 4.88
N LEU A 396 32.37 -11.42 4.69
CA LEU A 396 32.40 -12.79 5.22
C LEU A 396 33.52 -13.63 4.59
N LEU A 397 33.75 -13.47 3.28
CA LEU A 397 34.83 -14.11 2.56
C LEU A 397 36.18 -13.67 3.13
N ASP A 398 36.42 -12.37 3.25
CA ASP A 398 37.69 -11.82 3.76
C ASP A 398 38.02 -12.38 5.14
N ASN A 399 37.06 -12.36 6.07
CA ASN A 399 37.24 -12.91 7.41
C ASN A 399 37.54 -14.43 7.39
N SER A 400 36.88 -15.19 6.51
CA SER A 400 37.11 -16.63 6.37
C SER A 400 38.49 -16.93 5.78
N ILE A 401 38.97 -16.09 4.86
CA ILE A 401 40.31 -16.19 4.25
C ILE A 401 41.37 -15.95 5.32
N VAL A 402 41.26 -14.87 6.11
CA VAL A 402 42.24 -14.53 7.15
C VAL A 402 42.38 -15.66 8.18
N VAL A 403 41.27 -16.27 8.60
CA VAL A 403 41.30 -17.44 9.50
C VAL A 403 41.99 -18.63 8.83
N MET A 404 41.62 -18.96 7.59
CA MET A 404 42.18 -20.11 6.88
C MET A 404 43.68 -19.94 6.59
N GLU A 405 44.09 -18.75 6.16
CA GLU A 405 45.48 -18.42 5.90
C GLU A 405 46.32 -18.50 7.17
N ASN A 406 45.81 -18.00 8.30
CA ASN A 406 46.54 -18.11 9.55
C ASN A 406 46.65 -19.56 10.04
N ILE A 407 45.58 -20.37 9.90
CA ILE A 407 45.63 -21.80 10.19
C ILE A 407 46.67 -22.50 9.29
N PHE A 408 46.73 -22.13 8.01
CA PHE A 408 47.71 -22.67 7.07
C PHE A 408 49.15 -22.28 7.45
N ARG A 409 49.38 -21.01 7.82
CA ARG A 409 50.66 -20.52 8.33
C ARG A 409 51.15 -21.31 9.55
N HIS A 410 50.26 -21.57 10.52
CA HIS A 410 50.60 -22.41 11.69
C HIS A 410 50.88 -23.87 11.31
N ARG A 411 50.25 -24.39 10.25
CA ARG A 411 50.58 -25.72 9.71
C ARG A 411 51.96 -25.77 9.06
N GLU A 412 52.37 -24.73 8.34
CA GLU A 412 53.73 -24.63 7.77
C GLU A 412 54.81 -24.51 8.85
N MET A 413 54.48 -23.95 10.00
CA MET A 413 55.35 -23.93 11.20
C MET A 413 55.47 -25.30 11.89
N GLY A 414 54.91 -26.37 11.32
CA GLY A 414 55.06 -27.74 11.81
C GLY A 414 54.05 -28.18 12.87
N LYS A 415 53.02 -27.38 13.16
CA LYS A 415 51.99 -27.73 14.17
C LYS A 415 51.02 -28.79 13.65
N GLU A 416 50.52 -29.63 14.56
CA GLU A 416 49.48 -30.62 14.25
C GLU A 416 48.18 -29.93 13.80
N SER A 417 47.37 -30.58 12.96
CA SER A 417 46.20 -29.95 12.32
C SER A 417 45.18 -29.36 13.32
N LYS A 418 44.92 -30.06 14.43
CA LYS A 418 44.02 -29.56 15.48
C LYS A 418 44.61 -28.37 16.22
N GLN A 419 45.90 -28.41 16.53
CA GLN A 419 46.57 -27.35 17.26
C GLN A 419 46.71 -26.09 16.39
N ALA A 420 47.08 -26.25 15.11
CA ALA A 420 47.11 -25.17 14.13
C ALA A 420 45.74 -24.50 13.94
N ALA A 421 44.65 -25.29 13.92
CA ALA A 421 43.29 -24.75 13.84
C ALA A 421 42.91 -23.90 15.07
N ILE A 422 43.27 -24.37 16.27
CA ILE A 422 42.96 -23.67 17.53
C ILE A 422 43.78 -22.38 17.64
N GLU A 423 45.10 -22.47 17.47
CA GLU A 423 46.01 -21.34 17.66
C GLU A 423 45.85 -20.31 16.53
N GLY A 424 45.73 -20.77 15.28
CA GLY A 424 45.49 -19.92 14.12
C GLY A 424 44.18 -19.14 14.22
N ALA A 425 43.07 -19.79 14.59
CA ALA A 425 41.80 -19.09 14.77
C ALA A 425 41.81 -18.14 15.99
N ASN A 426 42.54 -18.48 17.06
CA ASN A 426 42.60 -17.65 18.27
C ASN A 426 43.37 -16.35 18.08
N GLU A 427 44.41 -16.36 17.25
CA GLU A 427 45.26 -15.20 16.99
C GLU A 427 44.52 -14.12 16.18
N VAL A 428 43.71 -14.52 15.19
CA VAL A 428 42.95 -13.57 14.34
C VAL A 428 41.52 -13.33 14.81
N GLY A 429 41.03 -14.08 15.81
CA GLY A 429 39.66 -13.96 16.29
C GLY A 429 39.31 -12.60 16.89
N SER A 430 40.22 -11.97 17.64
CA SER A 430 39.97 -10.63 18.21
C SER A 430 39.95 -9.52 17.15
N PRO A 431 40.90 -9.47 16.18
CA PRO A 431 40.83 -8.54 15.06
C PRO A 431 39.54 -8.67 14.23
N ILE A 432 39.08 -9.89 13.96
CA ILE A 432 37.86 -10.13 13.17
C ILE A 432 36.61 -9.64 13.92
N LEU A 433 36.53 -9.87 15.22
CA LEU A 433 35.41 -9.35 16.01
C LEU A 433 35.42 -7.82 16.08
N ALA A 434 36.61 -7.21 16.11
CA ALA A 434 36.75 -5.76 16.10
C ALA A 434 36.39 -5.13 14.74
N SER A 435 36.51 -5.87 13.63
CA SER A 435 36.14 -5.37 12.28
C SER A 435 34.66 -5.56 11.92
N MET A 436 33.89 -6.26 12.76
CA MET A 436 32.47 -6.56 12.57
C MET A 436 31.52 -5.54 13.22
N GLY A 437 32.03 -4.56 13.96
CA GLY A 437 31.27 -3.42 14.51
C GLY A 437 31.73 -2.12 13.87
#